data_AF-A0A3E2YNW6-F1
#
_entry.id   AF-A0A3E2YNW6-F1
#
_cell.length_a   1.000
_cell.length_b   1.000
_cell.length_c   1.000
_cell.angle_alpha   90.00
_cell.angle_beta   90.00
_cell.angle_gamma   90.00
#
_symmetry.space_group_name_H-M   'P 1'
#
loop_
_entity.id
_entity.type
_entity.pdbx_description
1 polymer ?
#
loop_
_entity_poly.entity_id
_entity_poly.type
_entity_poly.pdbx_seq_one_letter_code
_entity_poly.pdbx_strand_id
1 'polypeptide(L)' 'MSDRELYCDTCGGVQPFEAPPCADGHGADCPELACTGCGAAVLIATFTFPATRLTGRRHRASRRHAA' A
#
# COMPACT_ATOMS: atom_id res chain seq x y z
N MET A 1 -9.54 -10.34 -9.08
CA MET A 1 -8.12 -10.14 -9.41
C MET A 1 -7.92 -8.65 -9.49
N SER A 2 -7.04 -8.07 -8.67
CA SER A 2 -6.77 -6.63 -8.72
C SER A 2 -5.76 -6.39 -9.86
N ASP A 3 -6.19 -5.78 -10.96
CA ASP A 3 -5.29 -5.41 -12.04
C ASP A 3 -4.69 -4.02 -11.78
N ARG A 4 -3.40 -3.83 -12.13
CA ARG A 4 -2.67 -2.57 -11.99
C ARG A 4 -1.84 -2.30 -13.24
N GLU A 5 -1.86 -1.08 -13.73
CA GLU A 5 -1.06 -0.67 -14.89
C GLU A 5 0.35 -0.27 -14.46
N LEU A 6 1.37 -0.97 -14.96
CA LEU A 6 2.79 -0.74 -14.64
C LEU A 6 3.65 -0.88 -15.89
N TYR A 7 4.80 -0.21 -15.91
CA TYR A 7 5.78 -0.39 -16.98
C TYR A 7 6.45 -1.76 -16.85
N CYS A 8 6.45 -2.53 -17.93
CA CYS A 8 7.14 -3.80 -18.04
C CYS A 8 8.35 -3.64 -18.95
N ASP A 9 9.56 -3.85 -18.41
CA ASP A 9 10.80 -3.75 -19.17
C ASP A 9 10.90 -4.80 -20.28
N THR A 10 10.31 -5.98 -20.07
CA THR A 10 10.28 -7.06 -21.08
C THR A 10 9.36 -6.72 -22.25
N CYS A 11 8.21 -6.10 -22.00
CA CYS A 11 7.28 -5.67 -23.06
C CYS A 11 7.65 -4.30 -23.64
N GLY A 12 8.46 -3.51 -22.94
CA GLY A 12 8.85 -2.16 -23.34
C GLY A 12 7.74 -1.12 -23.20
N GLY A 13 6.74 -1.35 -22.34
CA GLY A 13 5.55 -0.49 -22.25
C GLY A 13 4.74 -0.68 -20.98
N VAL A 14 3.73 0.19 -20.79
CA VAL A 14 2.74 0.03 -19.73
C VAL A 14 1.87 -1.18 -20.06
N GLN A 15 1.74 -2.10 -19.12
CA GLN A 15 0.98 -3.35 -19.23
C GLN A 15 0.10 -3.55 -18.00
N PRO A 16 -0.97 -4.36 -18.10
CA PRO A 16 -1.71 -4.80 -16.94
C PRO A 16 -0.88 -5.84 -16.17
N PHE A 17 -0.88 -5.72 -14.86
CA PHE A 17 -0.29 -6.67 -13.93
C PHE A 17 -1.36 -7.20 -12.99
N GLU A 18 -1.29 -8.49 -12.70
CA GLU A 18 -2.18 -9.15 -11.74
C GLU A 18 -1.41 -9.68 -10.53
N ALA A 19 -2.04 -9.64 -9.37
CA ALA A 19 -1.56 -10.35 -8.19
C ALA A 19 -1.92 -11.84 -8.32
N PRO A 20 -0.94 -12.76 -8.42
CA PRO A 20 -1.22 -14.19 -8.35
C PRO A 20 -1.76 -14.55 -6.96
N PRO A 21 -2.47 -15.69 -6.83
CA PRO A 21 -2.92 -16.18 -5.52
C PRO A 21 -1.71 -16.35 -4.58
N CYS A 22 -1.61 -15.47 -3.58
CA CYS A 22 -0.52 -15.44 -2.64
C CYS A 22 -0.80 -16.35 -1.43
N ALA A 23 0.16 -17.21 -1.08
CA ALA A 23 0.06 -18.10 0.08
C ALA A 23 0.13 -17.34 1.42
N ASP A 24 0.78 -16.17 1.42
CA ASP A 24 0.96 -15.34 2.62
C ASP A 24 -0.32 -14.59 3.05
N GLY A 25 -1.40 -14.68 2.26
CA GLY A 25 -2.71 -14.13 2.65
C GLY A 25 -2.85 -12.62 2.47
N HIS A 26 -1.98 -11.98 1.68
CA HIS A 26 -2.07 -10.53 1.39
C HIS A 26 -3.25 -10.15 0.49
N GLY A 27 -3.91 -11.12 -0.16
CA GLY A 27 -5.08 -10.87 -0.99
C GLY A 27 -4.80 -9.88 -2.12
N ALA A 28 -5.59 -8.80 -2.20
CA ALA A 28 -5.44 -7.77 -3.23
C ALA A 28 -4.24 -6.82 -3.00
N ASP A 29 -3.68 -6.80 -1.79
CA ASP A 29 -2.52 -5.98 -1.41
C ASP A 29 -1.20 -6.75 -1.53
N CYS A 30 -1.19 -7.88 -2.23
CA CYS A 30 0.01 -8.66 -2.46
C CYS A 30 1.08 -7.80 -3.16
N PRO A 31 2.31 -7.75 -2.62
CA PRO A 31 3.40 -7.00 -3.25
C PRO A 31 3.91 -7.68 -4.54
N GLU A 32 3.57 -8.96 -4.73
CA GLU A 32 3.95 -9.72 -5.92
C GLU A 32 2.94 -9.52 -7.05
N LEU A 33 3.40 -9.03 -8.19
CA LEU A 33 2.59 -8.78 -9.37
C LEU A 33 3.23 -9.39 -10.61
N ALA A 34 2.43 -9.98 -11.49
CA ALA A 34 2.87 -10.57 -12.75
C ALA A 34 2.25 -9.84 -13.95
N CYS A 35 3.07 -9.49 -14.94
CA CYS A 35 2.61 -8.90 -16.21
C CYS A 35 1.71 -9.90 -16.94
N THR A 36 0.49 -9.50 -17.28
CA THR A 36 -0.44 -10.40 -17.99
C THR A 36 -0.05 -10.66 -19.44
N GLY A 37 0.82 -9.80 -20.02
CA GLY A 37 1.31 -9.95 -21.38
C GLY A 37 2.46 -10.95 -21.52
N CYS A 38 3.47 -10.89 -20.65
CA CYS A 38 4.70 -11.69 -20.77
C CYS A 38 5.02 -12.59 -19.56
N GLY A 39 4.29 -12.45 -18.44
CA GLY A 39 4.52 -13.21 -17.21
C GLY A 39 5.69 -12.72 -16.35
N ALA A 40 6.36 -11.62 -16.70
CA ALA A 40 7.42 -11.05 -15.87
C ALA A 40 6.87 -10.62 -14.49
N ALA A 41 7.56 -11.03 -13.43
CA ALA A 41 7.17 -10.73 -12.05
C ALA A 41 7.92 -9.49 -11.51
N VAL A 42 7.20 -8.65 -10.77
CA VAL A 42 7.74 -7.49 -10.07
C VAL A 42 7.27 -7.49 -8.61
N LEU A 43 8.14 -7.01 -7.71
CA LEU A 43 7.85 -6.82 -6.30
C LEU A 43 7.67 -5.34 -6.01
N ILE A 44 6.48 -4.94 -5.59
CA ILE A 44 6.19 -3.58 -5.12
C ILE A 44 6.15 -3.59 -3.60
N ALA A 45 7.20 -3.05 -2.97
CA ALA A 45 7.24 -2.92 -1.52
C ALA A 45 6.18 -1.90 -1.04
N THR A 46 5.05 -2.40 -0.53
CA THR A 46 4.01 -1.61 0.12
C THR A 46 4.42 -1.33 1.57
N PHE A 47 5.23 -0.29 1.78
CA PHE A 47 5.59 0.13 3.13
C PHE A 47 4.39 0.83 3.80
N THR A 48 3.78 0.17 4.79
CA THR A 48 2.80 0.80 5.68
C THR A 48 3.52 1.47 6.84
N PHE A 49 3.54 2.80 6.85
CA PHE A 49 4.06 3.57 7.98
C PHE A 49 2.95 3.83 9.00
N PRO A 50 3.15 3.53 10.30
CA PRO A 50 2.19 3.92 11.32
C PRO A 50 2.14 5.45 11.40
N ALA A 51 0.93 6.02 11.35
CA ALA A 51 0.76 7.46 11.53
C ALA A 51 1.19 7.85 12.94
N THR A 52 2.22 8.71 13.04
CA THR A 52 2.66 9.28 14.32
C THR A 52 1.52 10.12 14.88
N ARG A 53 0.85 9.63 15.94
CA ARG A 53 -0.16 10.42 16.65
C ARG A 53 0.55 11.55 17.38
N LEU A 54 0.40 12.77 16.88
CA LEU A 54 0.75 13.97 17.64
C LEU A 54 -0.13 13.98 18.89
N THR A 55 0.43 13.56 20.03
CA THR A 55 -0.23 13.68 21.33
C THR A 55 -0.34 15.16 21.68
N GLY A 56 -1.42 15.78 21.22
CA GLY A 56 -1.75 17.16 21.53
C GLY A 56 -1.89 17.31 23.04
N ARG A 57 -0.94 18.03 23.64
CA ARG A 57 -0.93 18.48 25.04
C ARG A 57 -2.09 19.44 25.29
N ARG A 58 -3.34 18.97 25.22
CA ARG A 58 -4.53 19.69 25.71
C ARG A 58 -4.73 19.43 27.21
N HIS A 59 -3.67 19.63 27.99
CA HIS A 59 -3.78 19.79 29.43
C HIS A 59 -3.83 21.29 29.73
N ARG A 60 -4.90 21.73 30.41
CA ARG A 60 -5.15 23.08 30.99
C ARG A 60 -6.12 24.00 30.22
N ALA A 61 -7.32 23.52 29.92
CA ALA A 61 -8.48 24.41 29.72
C ALA A 61 -9.69 24.02 30.58
N SER A 62 -9.48 23.26 31.66
CA SER A 62 -10.52 23.03 32.67
C SER A 62 -10.02 23.52 34.03
N ARG A 63 -10.86 24.34 34.67
CA ARG A 63 -10.79 24.90 36.04
C ARG A 63 -10.21 26.31 36.17
N ARG A 64 -11.03 27.30 35.80
CA ARG A 64 -11.27 28.46 36.66
C ARG A 64 -12.79 28.64 36.83
N HIS A 65 -13.34 27.91 37.79
CA HIS A 65 -14.50 28.36 38.55
C HIS A 65 -13.97 29.25 39.67
N ALA A 66 -14.36 30.52 39.68
CA ALA A 66 -14.31 31.47 40.80
C ALA A 66 -14.94 32.78 40.27
N ALA A 67 -15.80 33.51 40.97
CA ALA A 67 -16.59 33.33 42.18
C ALA A 67 -17.77 34.31 42.04
#